data_AF-A0A4U6CNL6-F1
#
_entry.id   AF-A0A4U6CNL6-F1
#
_cell.length_a   1.000
_cell.length_b   1.000
_cell.length_c   1.000
_cell.angle_alpha   90.00
_cell.angle_beta   90.00
_cell.angle_gamma   90.00
#
_symmetry.space_group_name_H-M   'P 1'
#
loop_
_entity.id
_entity.type
_entity.pdbx_description
1 polymer ?
#
loop_
_entity_poly.entity_id
_entity_poly.type
_entity_poly.pdbx_seq_one_letter_code
_entity_poly.pdbx_strand_id
1 'polypeptide(L)'
;MGCRHSRYTSFFNQKHQQLTRWGISYILNTYVELAKEHAGFNVDFSITPHVLRHSKAMGMLKSGINLIYIRDFLGHTNVITTEVYARADSEMKRKALEESYSELHCNELPKWENDTGLMHWLKDLCK
;
A
#
# COMPACT_ATOMS: atom_id res chain seq x y z
N MET A 1 29.54 7.44 -19.24
CA MET A 1 29.13 6.62 -20.40
C MET A 1 27.70 6.14 -20.17
N GLY A 2 26.72 6.71 -20.86
CA GLY A 2 25.30 6.42 -20.63
C GLY A 2 24.81 5.26 -21.48
N CYS A 3 24.49 4.13 -20.85
CA CYS A 3 23.87 2.98 -21.52
C CYS A 3 22.49 3.34 -22.08
N ARG A 4 22.42 3.55 -23.40
CA ARG A 4 21.17 3.59 -24.17
C ARG A 4 20.58 2.19 -24.23
N HIS A 5 19.76 1.85 -23.24
CA HIS A 5 18.91 0.65 -23.32
C HIS A 5 17.94 0.82 -24.50
N SER A 6 17.73 -0.28 -25.23
CA SER A 6 17.08 -0.33 -26.53
C SER A 6 15.74 0.42 -26.60
N ARG A 7 15.62 1.36 -27.54
CA ARG A 7 14.42 2.20 -27.74
C ARG A 7 13.36 1.50 -28.61
N TYR A 8 12.94 0.31 -28.24
CA TYR A 8 11.73 -0.27 -28.83
C TYR A 8 10.52 0.36 -28.15
N THR A 9 9.84 1.25 -28.88
CA THR A 9 8.56 1.80 -28.43
C THR A 9 7.49 0.75 -28.66
N SER A 10 6.91 0.20 -27.59
CA SER A 10 5.84 -0.80 -27.71
C SER A 10 4.45 -0.20 -27.92
N PHE A 11 4.26 1.09 -27.61
CA PHE A 11 2.96 1.77 -27.67
C PHE A 11 2.96 2.91 -28.69
N PHE A 12 1.99 2.90 -29.59
CA PHE A 12 1.84 3.89 -30.65
C PHE A 12 0.50 4.62 -30.56
N ASN A 13 0.48 5.86 -31.03
CA ASN A 13 -0.76 6.60 -31.26
C ASN A 13 -1.37 6.25 -32.63
N GLN A 14 -2.54 6.82 -32.95
CA GLN A 14 -3.22 6.64 -34.24
C GLN A 14 -2.39 7.07 -35.46
N LYS A 15 -1.39 7.94 -35.27
CA LYS A 15 -0.45 8.39 -36.31
C LYS A 15 0.82 7.52 -36.37
N HIS A 16 0.82 6.34 -35.73
CA HIS A 16 1.98 5.44 -35.60
C HIS A 16 3.23 6.07 -34.99
N GLN A 17 3.06 7.12 -34.19
CA GLN A 17 4.14 7.74 -33.42
C GLN A 17 4.16 7.21 -31.99
N GLN A 18 5.30 7.38 -31.31
CA GLN A 18 5.43 6.97 -29.90
C GLN A 18 4.34 7.61 -29.04
N LEU A 19 3.62 6.79 -28.29
CA LEU A 19 2.62 7.26 -27.34
C LEU A 19 3.30 8.05 -26.21
N THR A 20 2.88 9.29 -26.00
CA THR A 20 3.46 10.17 -24.99
C THR A 20 2.72 10.03 -23.66
N ARG A 21 3.34 10.48 -22.55
CA ARG A 21 2.69 10.53 -21.23
C ARG A 21 1.39 11.34 -21.26
N TRP A 22 1.41 12.47 -21.96
CA TRP A 22 0.22 13.29 -22.19
C TRP A 22 -0.85 12.55 -23.00
N GLY A 23 -0.46 11.77 -24.01
CA GLY A 23 -1.38 10.94 -24.78
C GLY A 23 -2.09 9.89 -23.91
N ILE A 24 -1.37 9.25 -22.97
CA ILE A 24 -1.97 8.32 -22.01
C ILE A 24 -2.98 9.04 -21.10
N SER A 25 -2.60 10.19 -20.55
CA SER A 25 -3.51 10.98 -19.71
C SER A 25 -4.75 11.44 -20.48
N TYR A 26 -4.59 11.83 -21.75
CA TYR A 26 -5.70 12.21 -22.62
C TYR A 26 -6.67 11.04 -22.81
N ILE A 27 -6.16 9.87 -23.21
CA ILE A 27 -6.97 8.65 -23.40
C ILE A 27 -7.70 8.31 -22.10
N LEU A 28 -6.99 8.34 -20.96
CA LEU A 28 -7.59 8.06 -19.66
C LEU A 28 -8.74 9.02 -19.35
N ASN A 29 -8.53 10.32 -19.53
CA ASN A 29 -9.58 11.31 -19.28
C ASN A 29 -10.80 11.09 -20.17
N THR A 30 -10.63 10.70 -21.44
CA THR A 30 -11.75 10.36 -22.33
C THR A 30 -12.61 9.25 -21.74
N TYR A 31 -12.01 8.17 -21.23
CA TYR A 31 -12.76 7.08 -20.61
C TYR A 31 -13.37 7.45 -19.26
N VAL A 32 -12.72 8.33 -18.49
CA VAL A 32 -13.27 8.83 -17.22
C VAL A 32 -14.52 9.66 -17.46
N GLU A 33 -14.54 10.53 -18.49
CA GLU A 33 -15.76 11.28 -18.83
C GLU A 33 -16.90 10.35 -19.26
N LEU A 34 -16.61 9.33 -20.08
CA LEU A 34 -17.61 8.30 -20.43
C LEU A 34 -18.10 7.53 -19.19
N ALA A 35 -17.21 7.23 -18.24
CA ALA A 35 -17.57 6.52 -17.02
C ALA A 35 -18.50 7.33 -16.11
N LYS A 36 -18.36 8.66 -16.08
CA LYS A 36 -19.22 9.55 -15.28
C LYS A 36 -20.68 9.53 -15.71
N GLU A 37 -20.99 9.15 -16.95
CA GLU A 37 -22.37 9.02 -17.42
C GLU A 37 -23.09 7.80 -16.80
N HIS A 38 -22.34 6.84 -16.22
CA HIS A 38 -22.90 5.67 -15.56
C HIS A 38 -23.23 5.96 -14.09
N ALA A 39 -24.45 5.61 -13.67
CA ALA A 39 -24.95 5.83 -12.31
C ALA A 39 -24.13 5.16 -11.18
N GLY A 40 -23.24 4.22 -11.49
CA GLY A 40 -22.37 3.55 -10.52
C GLY A 40 -21.02 4.23 -10.30
N PHE A 41 -20.68 5.27 -11.06
CA PHE A 41 -19.40 5.95 -10.97
C PHE A 41 -19.50 7.18 -10.07
N ASN A 42 -19.04 7.05 -8.83
CA ASN A 42 -19.03 8.14 -7.86
C ASN A 42 -17.60 8.38 -7.36
N VAL A 43 -16.88 9.27 -8.04
CA VAL A 43 -15.49 9.60 -7.73
C VAL A 43 -15.30 11.11 -7.74
N ASP A 44 -15.02 11.68 -6.55
CA ASP A 44 -14.90 13.13 -6.34
C ASP A 44 -13.48 13.69 -6.62
N PHE A 45 -12.52 12.84 -6.98
CA PHE A 45 -11.13 13.22 -7.22
C PHE A 45 -10.71 12.99 -8.67
N SER A 46 -9.64 13.68 -9.09
CA SER A 46 -9.08 13.51 -10.43
C SER A 46 -8.39 12.14 -10.59
N ILE A 47 -8.85 11.36 -11.57
CA ILE A 47 -8.26 10.07 -11.91
C ILE A 47 -7.06 10.29 -12.82
N THR A 48 -5.87 9.92 -12.34
CA THR A 48 -4.62 9.96 -13.11
C THR A 48 -4.00 8.57 -13.21
N PRO A 49 -3.02 8.33 -14.10
CA PRO A 49 -2.34 7.04 -14.17
C PRO A 49 -1.68 6.63 -12.84
N HIS A 50 -1.24 7.61 -12.04
CA HIS A 50 -0.67 7.37 -10.72
C HIS A 50 -1.73 6.90 -9.71
N VAL A 51 -2.97 7.41 -9.80
CA VAL A 51 -4.08 6.96 -8.97
C VAL A 51 -4.46 5.52 -9.31
N LEU A 52 -4.54 5.16 -10.59
CA LEU A 52 -4.80 3.77 -11.00
C LEU A 52 -3.74 2.80 -10.47
N ARG A 53 -2.46 3.20 -10.54
CA ARG A 53 -1.35 2.42 -9.96
C ARG A 53 -1.52 2.24 -8.46
N HIS A 54 -1.86 3.30 -7.75
CA HIS A 54 -2.10 3.25 -6.31
C HIS A 54 -3.29 2.35 -5.95
N SER A 55 -4.41 2.48 -6.66
CA SER A 55 -5.60 1.64 -6.46
C SER A 55 -5.31 0.16 -6.68
N LYS A 56 -4.49 -0.19 -7.70
CA LYS A 56 -4.05 -1.58 -7.91
C LYS A 56 -3.20 -2.09 -6.75
N ALA A 57 -2.27 -1.28 -6.26
CA ALA A 57 -1.42 -1.63 -5.12
C ALA A 57 -2.25 -1.86 -3.84
N MET A 58 -3.17 -0.94 -3.54
CA MET A 58 -4.08 -1.07 -2.40
C MET A 58 -5.02 -2.26 -2.54
N GLY A 59 -5.50 -2.56 -3.75
CA GLY A 59 -6.29 -3.76 -4.01
C GLY A 59 -5.51 -5.04 -3.70
N MET A 60 -4.25 -5.13 -4.16
CA MET A 60 -3.37 -6.27 -3.84
C MET A 60 -3.13 -6.40 -2.33
N LEU A 61 -2.89 -5.28 -1.65
CA LEU A 61 -2.69 -5.27 -0.20
C LEU A 61 -3.93 -5.78 0.54
N LYS A 62 -5.13 -5.28 0.19
CA LYS A 62 -6.40 -5.73 0.78
C LYS A 62 -6.69 -7.21 0.54
N SER A 63 -6.19 -7.76 -0.56
CA SER A 63 -6.26 -9.21 -0.84
C SER A 63 -5.25 -10.04 -0.03
N GLY A 64 -4.46 -9.42 0.86
CA GLY A 64 -3.48 -10.10 1.70
C GLY A 64 -2.16 -10.43 0.99
N ILE A 65 -1.89 -9.84 -0.18
CA ILE A 65 -0.61 -10.07 -0.87
C ILE A 65 0.50 -9.39 -0.07
N ASN A 66 1.56 -10.14 0.22
CA ASN A 66 2.70 -9.61 0.96
C ASN A 66 3.33 -8.43 0.19
N LEU A 67 3.61 -7.38 0.96
CA LEU A 67 4.08 -6.10 0.49
C LEU A 67 5.38 -6.17 -0.35
N ILE A 68 6.23 -7.17 -0.10
CA ILE A 68 7.44 -7.43 -0.90
C ILE A 68 7.06 -7.76 -2.34
N TYR A 69 6.05 -8.61 -2.56
CA TYR A 69 5.57 -8.95 -3.89
C TYR A 69 4.89 -7.78 -4.58
N ILE A 70 4.16 -6.94 -3.83
CA ILE A 70 3.52 -5.74 -4.40
C ILE A 70 4.59 -4.76 -4.87
N ARG A 71 5.66 -4.55 -4.10
CA ARG A 71 6.79 -3.70 -4.48
C ARG A 71 7.45 -4.20 -5.77
N ASP A 72 7.73 -5.50 -5.83
CA ASP A 72 8.40 -6.11 -6.97
C ASP A 72 7.50 -6.05 -8.22
N PHE A 73 6.19 -6.30 -8.07
CA PHE A 73 5.19 -6.14 -9.13
C PHE A 73 5.13 -4.71 -9.66
N LEU A 74 5.22 -3.71 -8.79
CA LEU A 74 5.21 -2.31 -9.18
C LEU A 74 6.58 -1.84 -9.70
N GLY A 75 7.65 -2.62 -9.56
CA GLY A 75 8.99 -2.25 -10.03
C GLY A 75 9.56 -1.00 -9.35
N HIS A 76 9.22 -0.76 -8.08
CA HIS A 76 9.83 0.33 -7.30
C HIS A 76 11.24 -0.07 -6.87
N THR A 77 12.25 0.70 -7.29
CA THR A 77 13.64 0.54 -6.82
C THR A 77 13.87 1.09 -5.41
N ASN A 78 12.90 1.81 -4.83
CA ASN A 78 13.04 2.45 -3.53
C ASN A 78 11.93 2.00 -2.56
N VAL A 79 12.33 1.51 -1.38
CA VAL A 79 11.46 0.90 -0.35
C VAL A 79 10.51 1.92 0.31
N ILE A 80 10.81 3.22 0.18
CA ILE A 80 10.09 4.32 0.84
C ILE A 80 8.64 4.46 0.34
N THR A 81 8.34 4.18 -0.93
CA THR A 81 6.96 4.19 -1.45
C THR A 81 6.13 3.00 -0.98
N THR A 82 6.79 1.94 -0.52
CA THR A 82 6.19 0.71 -0.01
C THR A 82 5.82 0.84 1.47
N GLU A 83 6.58 1.59 2.26
CA GLU A 83 6.27 1.91 3.66
C GLU A 83 4.93 2.65 3.81
N VAL A 84 4.58 3.51 2.85
CA VAL A 84 3.27 4.20 2.80
C VAL A 84 2.11 3.19 2.78
N TYR A 85 2.27 2.05 2.10
CA TYR A 85 1.27 0.98 2.10
C TYR A 85 1.27 0.20 3.42
N ALA A 86 2.43 -0.04 4.04
CA ALA A 86 2.52 -0.69 5.36
C ALA A 86 1.88 0.15 6.49
N ARG A 87 1.93 1.49 6.38
CA ARG A 87 1.27 2.40 7.33
C ARG A 87 -0.24 2.49 7.11
N ALA A 88 -0.70 2.27 5.87
CA ALA A 88 -2.11 2.40 5.50
C ALA A 88 -3.01 1.31 6.09
N ASP A 89 -2.47 0.18 6.58
CA ASP A 89 -3.29 -0.90 7.10
C ASP A 89 -2.97 -1.29 8.56
N SER A 90 -3.71 -0.68 9.48
CA SER A 90 -3.74 -1.08 10.90
C SER A 90 -4.52 -2.38 11.12
N GLU A 91 -5.43 -2.74 10.20
CA GLU A 91 -6.29 -3.92 10.30
C GLU A 91 -5.50 -5.20 9.95
N MET A 92 -4.68 -5.19 8.89
CA MET A 92 -3.74 -6.29 8.61
C MET A 92 -2.77 -6.52 9.76
N LYS A 93 -2.24 -5.44 10.36
CA LYS A 93 -1.35 -5.56 11.52
C LYS A 93 -2.09 -6.20 12.70
N ARG A 94 -3.30 -5.72 13.01
CA ARG A 94 -4.15 -6.31 14.05
C ARG A 94 -4.42 -7.79 13.80
N LYS A 95 -4.77 -8.15 12.57
CA LYS A 95 -5.10 -9.54 12.19
C LYS A 95 -3.89 -10.47 12.25
N ALA A 96 -2.75 -10.04 11.70
CA ALA A 96 -1.50 -10.80 11.80
C ALA A 96 -1.05 -10.97 13.25
N LEU A 97 -1.27 -9.94 14.08
CA LEU A 97 -1.01 -9.96 15.50
C LEU A 97 -1.93 -10.97 16.21
N GLU A 98 -3.24 -10.92 15.99
CA GLU A 98 -4.23 -11.86 16.55
C GLU A 98 -3.98 -13.32 16.13
N GLU A 99 -3.64 -13.56 14.87
CA GLU A 99 -3.26 -14.89 14.37
C GLU A 99 -2.01 -15.42 15.10
N SER A 100 -1.01 -14.57 15.33
CA SER A 100 0.20 -14.95 16.08
C SER A 100 -0.03 -15.14 17.58
N TYR A 101 -0.95 -14.37 18.18
CA TYR A 101 -1.28 -14.47 19.61
C TYR A 101 -2.07 -15.73 19.96
N SER A 102 -2.71 -16.39 19.00
CA SER A 102 -3.37 -17.69 19.23
C SER A 102 -2.40 -18.79 19.67
N GLU A 103 -1.11 -18.68 19.33
CA GLU A 103 -0.07 -19.62 19.78
C GLU A 103 0.51 -19.25 21.16
N LEU A 104 0.38 -17.99 21.57
CA LEU A 104 0.85 -17.49 22.87
C LEU A 104 -0.23 -17.64 23.94
N HIS A 105 -0.72 -18.85 24.14
CA HIS A 105 -1.51 -19.16 25.32
C HIS A 105 -0.60 -19.36 26.54
N CYS A 106 0.05 -18.28 27.00
CA CYS A 106 0.53 -18.23 28.37
C CYS A 106 -0.67 -17.85 29.24
N ASN A 107 -1.45 -18.84 29.67
CA ASN A 107 -2.57 -18.66 30.60
C ASN A 107 -2.14 -18.22 32.01
N GLU A 108 -0.88 -17.90 32.21
CA GLU A 108 -0.36 -17.41 33.46
C GLU A 108 0.37 -16.09 33.18
N LEU A 109 -0.39 -14.99 33.18
CA LEU A 109 0.22 -13.72 33.52
C LEU A 109 0.87 -13.90 34.90
N PRO A 110 2.18 -13.68 35.05
CA PRO A 110 2.79 -13.75 36.37
C PRO A 110 2.06 -12.75 37.27
N LYS A 111 1.63 -13.19 38.45
CA LYS A 111 1.02 -12.31 39.46
C LYS A 111 2.08 -11.36 40.01
N TRP A 112 2.42 -10.35 39.23
CA TRP A 112 3.39 -9.30 39.53
C TRP A 112 2.99 -8.48 40.76
N GLU A 113 1.72 -8.53 41.17
CA GLU A 113 1.22 -8.04 42.45
C GLU A 113 1.95 -8.64 43.67
N ASN A 114 2.54 -9.83 43.52
CA ASN A 114 3.30 -10.49 44.58
C ASN A 114 4.77 -10.05 44.65
N ASP A 115 5.26 -9.31 43.65
CA ASP A 115 6.63 -8.79 43.65
C ASP A 115 6.68 -7.49 44.46
N THR A 116 7.09 -7.63 45.73
CA THR A 116 7.21 -6.52 46.66
C THR A 116 8.24 -5.48 46.23
N GLY A 117 9.29 -5.87 45.51
CA GLY A 117 10.29 -4.96 44.97
C GLY A 117 9.73 -4.11 43.83
N LEU A 118 9.00 -4.73 42.91
CA LEU A 118 8.33 -4.05 41.81
C LEU A 118 7.25 -3.07 42.30
N MET A 119 6.44 -3.48 43.29
CA MET A 119 5.40 -2.63 43.86
C MET A 119 5.96 -1.43 44.62
N HIS A 120 7.11 -1.57 45.27
CA HIS A 120 7.82 -0.46 45.90
C HIS A 120 8.34 0.53 44.84
N TRP A 121 8.99 0.01 43.80
CA TRP A 121 9.53 0.80 42.70
C TRP A 121 8.44 1.59 41.95
N LEU A 122 7.28 0.98 41.67
CA LEU A 122 6.14 1.67 41.04
C LEU A 122 5.57 2.79 41.91
N LYS A 123 5.56 2.63 43.23
CA LYS A 123 5.08 3.66 44.17
C LYS A 123 6.02 4.86 44.24
N ASP A 124 7.32 4.64 44.09
CA ASP A 124 8.32 5.71 44.08
C ASP A 124 8.32 6.53 42.78
N LEU A 125 7.87 5.95 41.65
CA LEU A 125 7.73 6.66 40.37
C LEU A 125 6.60 7.70 40.35
N CYS A 126 5.64 7.61 41.28
CA CYS A 126 4.53 8.55 41.40
C CYS A 126 4.80 9.71 42.37
N LYS A 127 6.03 9.86 42.86
CA LYS A 127 6.51 11.04 43.60
C LYS A 127 7.29 11.96 42.67
#